data_AF-A0A5R8N2H1-F1
#
_entry.id   AF-A0A5R8N2H1-F1
#
_cell.length_a   1.000
_cell.length_b   1.000
_cell.length_c   1.000
_cell.angle_alpha   90.00
_cell.angle_beta   90.00
_cell.angle_gamma   90.00
#
_symmetry.space_group_name_H-M   'P 1'
#
loop_
_entity.id
_entity.type
_entity.pdbx_description
1 polymer ?
#
loop_
_entity_poly.entity_id
_entity_poly.type
_entity_poly.pdbx_seq_one_letter_code
_entity_poly.pdbx_strand_id
1 'polypeptide(L)'
;MGEGLRERKKRLTRQHISEVALGLFVERGFDSVTIAEVAVAAEVSVNTVYNYFDSKEDLVLPPDEASPQRLADIVRARRPGESAAGAVLGTLRREVRGRERRVGLSP
;
A
#
# COMPACT_ATOMS: atom_id res chain seq x y z
N MET A 1 16.96 -15.11 1.07
CA MET A 1 16.06 -16.22 0.69
C MET A 1 14.89 -15.57 -0.04
N GLY A 2 14.71 -15.87 -1.32
CA GLY A 2 13.72 -15.18 -2.16
C GLY A 2 12.27 -15.48 -1.76
N GLU A 3 11.37 -14.52 -1.98
CA GLU A 3 9.93 -14.66 -1.76
C GLU A 3 9.40 -15.92 -2.47
N GLY A 4 8.78 -16.84 -1.72
CA GLY A 4 8.14 -18.02 -2.31
C GLY A 4 6.95 -17.62 -3.18
N LEU A 5 6.63 -18.41 -4.21
CA LEU A 5 5.56 -18.11 -5.17
C LEU A 5 4.20 -17.85 -4.49
N ARG A 6 3.93 -18.54 -3.37
CA ARG A 6 2.73 -18.33 -2.54
C ARG A 6 2.70 -16.95 -1.90
N GLU A 7 3.81 -16.53 -1.29
CA GLU A 7 3.91 -15.21 -0.64
C GLU A 7 3.80 -14.09 -1.68
N ARG A 8 4.43 -14.26 -2.83
CA ARG A 8 4.30 -13.32 -3.95
C ARG A 8 2.86 -13.18 -4.42
N LYS A 9 2.14 -14.30 -4.60
CA LYS A 9 0.74 -14.28 -5.02
C LYS A 9 -0.14 -13.61 -3.97
N LYS A 10 0.08 -13.90 -2.68
CA LYS A 10 -0.62 -13.27 -1.55
C LYS A 10 -0.42 -11.75 -1.57
N ARG A 11 0.82 -11.29 -1.73
CA ARG A 11 1.15 -9.86 -1.80
C ARG A 11 0.51 -9.16 -3.00
N LEU A 12 0.57 -9.76 -4.19
CA LEU A 12 -0.05 -9.20 -5.39
C LEU A 12 -1.58 -9.09 -5.28
N THR A 13 -2.24 -10.10 -4.71
CA THR A 13 -3.70 -10.04 -4.46
C THR A 13 -4.05 -8.94 -3.46
N ARG A 14 -3.27 -8.83 -2.38
CA ARG A 14 -3.45 -7.76 -1.39
C ARG A 14 -3.34 -6.38 -2.04
N GLN A 15 -2.27 -6.15 -2.80
CA GLN A 15 -2.00 -4.89 -3.48
C GLN A 15 -3.15 -4.52 -4.43
N HIS A 16 -3.62 -5.48 -5.24
CA HIS A 16 -4.72 -5.25 -6.17
C HIS A 16 -6.01 -4.77 -5.46
N ILE A 17 -6.37 -5.42 -4.35
CA ILE A 17 -7.57 -5.04 -3.56
C ILE A 17 -7.43 -3.62 -3.01
N SER A 18 -6.25 -3.25 -2.48
CA SER A 18 -6.00 -1.89 -1.97
C SER A 18 -6.05 -0.83 -3.06
N GLU A 19 -5.47 -1.08 -4.23
CA GLU A 19 -5.47 -0.13 -5.35
C GLU A 19 -6.90 0.17 -5.83
N VAL A 20 -7.74 -0.86 -5.95
CA VAL A 20 -9.16 -0.71 -6.31
C VAL A 20 -9.93 0.05 -5.23
N ALA A 21 -9.74 -0.32 -3.96
CA ALA A 21 -10.40 0.35 -2.83
C ALA A 21 -10.05 1.83 -2.78
N LEU A 22 -8.77 2.18 -2.92
CA LEU A 22 -8.30 3.55 -2.91
C LEU A 22 -8.91 4.37 -4.05
N GLY A 23 -9.05 3.79 -5.25
CA GLY A 23 -9.76 4.43 -6.37
C GLY A 23 -11.19 4.81 -6.00
N LEU A 24 -11.95 3.87 -5.43
CA LEU A 24 -13.33 4.09 -5.00
C LEU A 24 -13.41 5.14 -3.87
N PHE A 25 -12.51 5.08 -2.89
CA PHE A 25 -12.48 6.04 -1.78
C PHE A 25 -12.20 7.47 -2.26
N VAL A 26 -11.32 7.64 -3.24
CA VAL A 26 -11.03 8.95 -3.82
C VAL A 26 -12.23 9.49 -4.59
N GLU A 27 -12.95 8.64 -5.32
CA GLU A 27 -14.08 9.06 -6.14
C GLU A 27 -15.33 9.38 -5.32
N ARG A 28 -15.64 8.56 -4.30
CA ARG A 28 -16.95 8.56 -3.62
C ARG A 28 -16.85 8.96 -2.13
N GLY A 29 -15.63 9.14 -1.62
CA GLY A 29 -15.35 9.34 -0.21
C GLY A 29 -15.19 8.01 0.54
N PHE A 30 -14.31 8.00 1.54
CA PHE A 30 -14.04 6.80 2.34
C PHE A 30 -15.32 6.25 2.96
N ASP A 31 -16.09 7.07 3.69
CA ASP A 31 -17.28 6.63 4.44
C ASP A 31 -18.39 6.05 3.54
N SER A 32 -18.51 6.55 2.31
CA SER A 32 -19.56 6.14 1.36
C SER A 32 -19.34 4.78 0.71
N VAL A 33 -18.12 4.22 0.78
CA VAL A 33 -17.76 2.96 0.10
C VAL A 33 -17.77 1.80 1.08
N THR A 34 -18.42 0.70 0.72
CA THR A 34 -18.50 -0.51 1.55
C THR A 34 -17.45 -1.55 1.14
N ILE A 35 -17.07 -2.46 2.06
CA ILE A 35 -16.20 -3.60 1.74
C ILE A 35 -16.82 -4.49 0.65
N ALA A 36 -18.15 -4.59 0.61
CA ALA A 36 -18.86 -5.34 -0.43
C ALA A 36 -18.64 -4.73 -1.83
N GLU A 37 -18.74 -3.40 -1.96
CA GLU A 37 -18.45 -2.71 -3.23
C GLU A 37 -17.00 -2.87 -3.66
N VAL A 38 -16.06 -2.79 -2.72
CA VAL A 38 -14.63 -3.06 -2.99
C VAL A 38 -14.43 -4.49 -3.49
N ALA A 39 -15.04 -5.48 -2.85
CA ALA A 39 -14.93 -6.87 -3.25
C ALA A 39 -15.45 -7.10 -4.68
N VAL A 40 -16.60 -6.51 -5.02
CA VAL A 40 -17.17 -6.56 -6.37
C VAL A 40 -16.21 -5.91 -7.38
N ALA A 41 -15.71 -4.71 -7.09
CA ALA A 41 -14.82 -3.98 -8.00
C ALA A 41 -13.45 -4.66 -8.18
N ALA A 42 -12.97 -5.38 -7.16
CA ALA A 42 -11.72 -6.13 -7.21
C ALA A 42 -11.90 -7.59 -7.68
N GLU A 43 -13.10 -7.97 -8.13
CA GLU A 43 -13.43 -9.31 -8.63
C GLU A 43 -13.10 -10.44 -7.62
N VAL A 44 -13.36 -10.19 -6.34
CA VAL A 44 -13.14 -11.16 -5.25
C VAL A 44 -14.38 -11.28 -4.36
N SER A 45 -14.40 -12.33 -3.53
CA SER A 45 -15.46 -12.45 -2.52
C SER A 45 -15.20 -11.49 -1.34
N VAL A 46 -16.26 -11.10 -0.64
CA VAL A 46 -16.15 -10.33 0.61
C VAL A 46 -15.28 -11.06 1.64
N ASN A 47 -15.42 -12.39 1.74
CA ASN A 47 -14.57 -13.22 2.60
C ASN A 47 -13.10 -13.15 2.18
N THR A 48 -12.81 -13.09 0.88
CA THR A 48 -11.44 -12.89 0.39
C THR A 48 -10.88 -11.57 0.91
N VAL A 49 -11.62 -10.46 0.84
CA VAL A 49 -11.16 -9.18 1.40
C VAL A 49 -10.84 -9.31 2.89
N TYR A 50 -11.73 -9.90 3.69
CA TYR A 50 -11.49 -10.11 5.12
C TYR A 50 -10.33 -11.07 5.43
N ASN A 51 -9.96 -11.97 4.52
CA ASN A 51 -8.76 -12.81 4.68
C ASN A 51 -7.45 -12.01 4.52
N TYR A 52 -7.51 -10.83 3.91
CA TYR A 52 -6.35 -9.95 3.74
C TYR A 52 -6.41 -8.75 4.69
N PHE A 53 -7.57 -8.20 5.00
CA PHE A 53 -7.72 -6.95 5.75
C PHE A 53 -8.63 -7.15 6.96
N ASP A 54 -8.17 -6.74 8.13
CA ASP A 54 -8.94 -6.87 9.38
C ASP A 54 -10.05 -5.81 9.44
N SER A 55 -9.80 -4.65 8.82
CA SER A 55 -10.67 -3.50 8.82
C SER A 55 -10.69 -2.79 7.46
N LYS A 56 -11.64 -1.86 7.28
CA LYS A 56 -11.75 -1.06 6.03
C LYS A 56 -10.59 -0.07 5.92
N GLU A 57 -10.08 0.38 7.06
CA GLU A 57 -8.97 1.31 7.23
C GLU A 57 -7.67 0.72 6.67
N ASP A 58 -7.49 -0.60 6.81
CA ASP A 58 -6.32 -1.32 6.29
C ASP A 58 -6.23 -1.32 4.75
N LEU A 59 -7.31 -0.96 4.05
CA LEU A 59 -7.34 -0.82 2.59
C LEU A 59 -6.63 0.46 2.11
N VAL A 60 -6.47 1.47 2.97
CA VAL A 60 -5.87 2.77 2.63
C VAL A 60 -4.35 2.73 2.72
N LEU A 61 -3.81 1.94 3.65
CA LEU A 61 -2.37 1.82 3.91
C LEU A 61 -1.99 0.34 3.95
N PRO A 62 -1.59 -0.26 2.82
CA PRO A 62 -1.10 -1.63 2.80
C PRO A 62 0.10 -1.77 3.75
N PRO A 63 0.10 -2.72 4.70
CA PRO A 63 1.22 -2.98 5.60
C PRO A 63 2.56 -3.20 4.90
N ASP A 64 2.54 -3.64 3.64
CA ASP A 64 3.68 -3.80 2.76
C ASP A 64 4.30 -2.48 2.30
N GLU A 65 3.51 -1.41 2.13
CA GLU A 65 4.01 -0.04 1.85
C GLU A 65 4.42 0.71 3.13
N ALA A 66 3.86 0.34 4.28
CA ALA A 66 4.27 0.82 5.61
C ALA A 66 5.32 -0.10 6.28
N SER A 67 5.79 -1.14 5.57
CA SER A 67 6.61 -2.19 6.18
C SER A 67 7.94 -1.63 6.70
N PRO A 68 8.41 -2.07 7.88
CA PRO A 68 9.78 -1.84 8.34
C PRO A 68 10.84 -2.23 7.31
N GLN A 69 10.53 -3.21 6.45
CA GLN A 69 11.42 -3.64 5.37
C GLN A 69 11.58 -2.57 4.30
N ARG A 70 10.55 -1.78 3.99
CA ARG A 70 10.64 -0.72 2.98
C ARG A 70 11.62 0.37 3.40
N LEU A 71 11.55 0.80 4.66
CA LEU A 71 12.54 1.74 5.20
C LEU A 71 13.94 1.14 5.18
N ALA A 72 14.07 -0.14 5.56
CA ALA A 72 15.34 -0.84 5.48
C ALA A 72 15.88 -0.95 4.05
N ASP A 73 15.03 -1.13 3.04
CA ASP A 73 15.40 -1.23 1.63
C ASP A 73 15.84 0.12 1.07
N ILE A 74 15.16 1.21 1.43
CA ILE A 74 15.60 2.57 1.10
C ILE A 74 17.00 2.83 1.68
N VAL A 75 17.24 2.42 2.94
CA VAL A 75 18.54 2.57 3.57
C VAL A 75 19.61 1.70 2.91
N ARG A 76 19.28 0.48 2.48
CA ARG A 76 20.22 -0.41 1.77
C ARG A 76 20.57 0.10 0.37
N ALA A 77 19.60 0.70 -0.34
CA ALA A 77 19.78 1.20 -1.70
C ALA A 77 20.39 2.63 -1.78
N ARG A 78 20.72 3.24 -0.64
CA ARG A 78 21.27 4.61 -0.58
C ARG A 78 22.60 4.74 -1.35
N ARG A 79 22.88 5.95 -1.85
CA ARG A 79 24.17 6.22 -2.51
C ARG A 79 25.33 6.17 -1.51
N PRO A 80 26.55 5.77 -1.93
CA PRO A 80 27.74 5.90 -1.09
C PRO A 80 27.90 7.36 -0.62
N GLY A 81 28.07 7.55 0.68
CA GLY A 81 28.16 8.89 1.30
C GLY A 81 26.81 9.54 1.66
N GLU A 82 25.67 8.94 1.28
CA GLU A 82 24.34 9.38 1.73
C GLU A 82 24.03 8.82 3.12
N SER A 83 23.49 9.66 4.01
CA SER A 83 23.04 9.21 5.33
C SER A 83 21.75 8.41 5.22
N ALA A 84 21.51 7.49 6.17
CA ALA A 84 20.27 6.70 6.20
C ALA A 84 19.03 7.61 6.27
N ALA A 85 19.06 8.64 7.12
CA ALA A 85 18.01 9.64 7.22
C ALA A 85 17.84 10.44 5.91
N GLY A 86 18.95 10.79 5.24
CA GLY A 86 18.93 11.48 3.95
C GLY A 86 18.23 10.67 2.85
N ALA A 87 18.52 9.37 2.77
CA ALA A 87 17.91 8.46 1.80
C ALA A 87 16.39 8.31 2.02
N VAL A 88 15.98 8.14 3.28
CA VAL A 88 14.55 8.04 3.65
C VAL A 88 13.83 9.35 3.36
N LEU A 89 14.35 10.48 3.86
CA LEU A 89 13.75 11.80 3.64
C LEU A 89 13.67 12.18 2.16
N GLY A 90 14.71 11.85 1.39
CA GLY A 90 14.75 12.09 -0.05
C GLY A 90 13.68 11.29 -0.81
N THR A 91 13.46 10.03 -0.41
CA THR A 91 12.42 9.17 -1.00
C THR A 91 11.02 9.68 -0.67
N LEU A 92 10.74 9.94 0.61
CA LEU A 92 9.44 10.48 1.04
C LEU A 92 9.13 11.83 0.37
N ARG A 93 10.12 12.72 0.25
CA ARG A 93 9.95 14.01 -0.45
C ARG A 93 9.61 13.84 -1.93
N ARG A 94 10.15 12.83 -2.61
CA ARG A 94 9.83 12.55 -4.02
C ARG A 94 8.40 12.04 -4.17
N GLU A 95 7.97 11.15 -3.29
CA GLU A 95 6.62 10.58 -3.31
C GLU A 95 5.56 11.65 -3.04
N VAL A 96 5.79 12.51 -2.04
CA VAL A 96 4.92 13.67 -1.74
C VAL A 96 4.87 14.64 -2.92
N ARG A 97 6.01 14.95 -3.55
CA ARG A 97 6.06 15.88 -4.70
C ARG A 97 5.49 15.31 -5.99
N GLY A 98 5.53 13.99 -6.15
CA GLY A 98 5.00 13.31 -7.34
C GLY A 98 3.48 13.26 -7.43
N ARG A 99 2.74 13.70 -6.38
CA ARG A 99 1.31 13.40 -6.20
C ARG A 99 1.02 11.89 -6.33
N GLU A 100 2.01 11.05 -6.03
CA GLU A 100 1.77 9.61 -5.97
C GLU A 100 0.91 9.36 -4.73
N ARG A 101 -0.34 8.94 -4.94
CA ARG A 101 -1.31 8.55 -3.90
C ARG A 101 -0.88 7.30 -3.12
N ARG A 102 0.43 7.08 -2.90
CA ARG A 102 0.96 5.93 -2.15
C ARG A 102 1.29 6.26 -0.69
N VAL A 103 1.36 7.54 -0.32
CA VAL A 103 1.80 7.91 1.04
C VAL A 103 0.62 8.09 2.02
N GLY A 104 -0.63 7.99 1.56
CA GLY A 104 -1.81 8.16 2.44
C GLY A 104 -1.91 9.52 3.14
N LEU A 105 -1.06 10.48 2.77
CA LEU A 105 -0.99 11.80 3.37
C LEU A 105 -1.43 12.83 2.34
N SER A 106 -2.70 13.23 2.44
CA SER A 106 -3.18 14.51 1.90
C SER A 106 -3.54 15.40 3.10
N PRO A 107 -3.46 16.74 2.93
CA PRO A 107 -3.64 17.70 4.02
C PRO A 107 -5.04 17.67 4.64
#